data_AF-A0A1B6K5G4-F1
#
_entry.id   AF-A0A1B6K5G4-F1
#
_cell.length_a   1.000
_cell.length_b   1.000
_cell.length_c   1.000
_cell.angle_alpha   90.00
_cell.angle_beta   90.00
_cell.angle_gamma   90.00
#
_symmetry.space_group_name_H-M   'P 1'
#
loop_
_entity.id
_entity.type
_entity.pdbx_description
1 polymer ?
#
loop_
_entity_poly.entity_id
_entity_poly.type
_entity_poly.pdbx_seq_one_letter_code
_entity_poly.pdbx_strand_id
1 'polypeptide(L)'
;MDEWKEKLKSQLVPVSGRLVRSVSVGSVAALRQVNEVPRLYRRTNRDPPTRSLPYIDSMLEAPLAFHLKHQSHPHTLLWLQSIFSDITDQYYVAVMAVLTSVQKTEESLRRLKKIRDKSIATGSAPDRGGDDDKIRMQLYFDANYYCKKIEELGIKKENVDHLKDLLKLVETLHNKNGLK
;
A
#
# COMPACT_ATOMS: atom_id res chain seq x y z
N MET A 1 -47.94 7.32 0.32
CA MET A 1 -47.21 6.34 1.15
C MET A 1 -45.91 5.87 0.48
N ASP A 2 -45.75 6.05 -0.84
CA ASP A 2 -44.52 5.65 -1.54
C ASP A 2 -43.43 6.72 -1.55
N GLU A 3 -43.81 8.00 -1.46
CA GLU A 3 -42.85 9.11 -1.43
C GLU A 3 -41.85 9.04 -0.27
N TRP A 4 -42.31 8.69 0.94
CA TRP A 4 -41.41 8.57 2.09
C TRP A 4 -40.50 7.33 2.01
N LYS A 5 -40.97 6.25 1.37
CA LYS A 5 -40.16 5.04 1.14
C LYS A 5 -39.03 5.34 0.17
N GLU A 6 -39.32 6.01 -0.95
CA GLU A 6 -38.30 6.43 -1.91
C GLU A 6 -37.32 7.44 -1.31
N LYS A 7 -37.82 8.37 -0.50
CA LYS A 7 -36.97 9.30 0.25
C LYS A 7 -36.04 8.57 1.22
N LEU A 8 -36.52 7.57 1.96
CA LEU A 8 -35.68 6.72 2.82
C LEU A 8 -34.65 5.91 2.02
N LYS A 9 -35.05 5.30 0.90
CA LYS A 9 -34.13 4.57 0.01
C LYS A 9 -33.02 5.48 -0.52
N SER A 10 -33.35 6.71 -0.90
CA SER A 10 -32.36 7.69 -1.37
C SER A 10 -31.30 8.04 -0.31
N GLN A 11 -31.58 7.84 0.98
CA GLN A 11 -30.62 8.08 2.06
C GLN A 11 -29.64 6.90 2.27
N LEU A 12 -29.91 5.70 1.76
CA LEU A 12 -29.02 4.56 1.94
C LEU A 12 -27.62 4.79 1.34
N VAL A 13 -27.53 5.42 0.17
CA VAL A 13 -26.25 5.67 -0.50
C VAL A 13 -25.40 6.68 0.28
N PRO A 14 -25.91 7.87 0.66
CA PRO A 14 -25.17 8.80 1.51
C PRO A 14 -24.74 8.21 2.86
N VAL A 15 -25.61 7.42 3.50
CA VAL A 15 -25.32 6.78 4.79
C VAL A 15 -24.20 5.75 4.64
N SER A 16 -24.29 4.90 3.61
CA SER A 16 -23.25 3.91 3.31
C SER A 16 -21.91 4.59 3.00
N GLY A 17 -21.92 5.68 2.23
CA GLY A 17 -20.70 6.45 1.96
C GLY A 17 -20.07 7.05 3.22
N ARG A 18 -20.89 7.56 4.15
CA ARG A 18 -20.38 8.05 5.45
C ARG A 18 -19.81 6.94 6.32
N LEU A 19 -20.43 5.75 6.30
CA LEU A 19 -19.96 4.58 7.01
C LEU A 19 -18.59 4.13 6.48
N VAL A 20 -18.48 3.98 5.16
CA VAL A 20 -17.23 3.61 4.49
C VAL A 20 -16.12 4.58 4.91
N ARG A 21 -16.37 5.89 4.75
CA ARG A 21 -15.40 6.92 5.11
C ARG A 21 -15.02 6.88 6.60
N SER A 22 -15.97 6.66 7.50
CA SER A 22 -15.66 6.65 8.94
C SER A 22 -14.76 5.48 9.34
N VAL A 23 -14.90 4.32 8.67
CA VAL A 23 -14.03 3.16 8.90
C VAL A 23 -12.65 3.39 8.25
N SER A 24 -12.62 3.89 7.01
CA SER A 24 -11.36 4.10 6.28
C SER A 24 -10.42 5.10 6.94
N VAL A 25 -10.93 6.14 7.60
CA VAL A 25 -10.12 7.20 8.24
C VAL A 25 -9.08 6.64 9.21
N GLY A 26 -9.42 5.61 9.99
CA GLY A 26 -8.48 4.96 10.92
C GLY A 26 -7.33 4.28 10.18
N SER A 27 -7.64 3.55 9.13
CA SER A 27 -6.68 2.83 8.28
C SER A 27 -5.72 3.79 7.56
N VAL A 28 -6.22 4.93 7.08
CA VAL A 28 -5.43 5.94 6.37
C VAL A 28 -4.39 6.61 7.27
N ALA A 29 -4.67 6.73 8.57
CA ALA A 29 -3.67 7.27 9.51
C ALA A 29 -2.44 6.35 9.61
N ALA A 30 -2.66 5.03 9.70
CA ALA A 30 -1.60 4.03 9.71
C ALA A 30 -0.82 4.00 8.39
N LEU A 31 -1.51 4.21 7.27
CA LEU A 31 -0.91 4.27 5.93
C LEU A 31 0.26 5.25 5.83
N ARG A 32 0.23 6.37 6.57
CA ARG A 32 1.29 7.39 6.53
C ARG A 32 2.67 6.83 6.82
N GLN A 33 2.76 5.72 7.58
CA GLN A 33 4.01 5.03 7.91
C GLN A 33 4.71 4.43 6.68
N VAL A 34 4.01 4.20 5.56
CA VAL A 34 4.64 3.77 4.30
C VAL A 34 5.73 4.74 3.84
N ASN A 35 5.59 6.03 4.15
CA ASN A 35 6.58 7.05 3.81
C ASN A 35 7.87 6.93 4.64
N GLU A 36 7.83 6.21 5.75
CA GLU A 36 8.98 5.95 6.61
C GLU A 36 9.78 4.72 6.14
N VAL A 37 9.22 3.88 5.27
CA VAL A 37 9.90 2.68 4.73
C VAL A 37 11.28 3.02 4.14
N PRO A 38 11.45 4.08 3.33
CA PRO A 38 12.78 4.46 2.86
C PRO A 38 13.76 4.81 3.97
N ARG A 39 13.30 5.45 5.04
CA ARG A 39 14.14 5.82 6.18
C ARG A 39 14.57 4.60 6.99
N LEU A 40 13.74 3.57 7.05
CA LEU A 40 14.05 2.33 7.77
C LEU A 40 15.20 1.53 7.16
N TYR A 41 15.44 1.67 5.85
CA TYR A 41 16.49 0.92 5.16
C TYR A 41 17.69 1.78 4.76
N ARG A 42 17.47 3.04 4.36
CA ARG A 42 18.56 3.93 3.91
C ARG A 42 19.60 4.14 5.00
N ARG A 43 20.85 3.81 4.69
CA ARG A 43 21.99 3.96 5.59
C ARG A 43 21.80 3.22 6.92
N THR A 44 21.01 2.15 6.91
CA THR A 44 20.86 1.26 8.05
C THR A 44 21.54 -0.07 7.70
N ASN A 45 22.19 -0.69 8.68
CA ASN A 45 22.76 -2.03 8.48
C ASN A 45 21.70 -3.12 8.72
N ARG A 46 20.41 -2.83 8.44
CA ARG A 46 19.32 -3.79 8.62
C ARG A 46 19.38 -4.89 7.58
N ASP A 47 19.02 -6.09 8.02
CA ASP A 47 18.84 -7.23 7.15
C ASP A 47 17.72 -6.99 6.14
N PRO A 48 17.73 -7.69 4.99
CA PRO A 48 16.66 -7.62 4.02
C PRO A 48 15.32 -8.05 4.64
N PRO A 49 14.20 -7.39 4.27
CA PRO A 49 12.89 -7.75 4.80
C PRO A 49 12.47 -9.18 4.47
N THR A 50 11.77 -9.83 5.39
CA THR A 50 11.18 -11.16 5.21
C THR A 50 9.69 -11.21 5.55
N ARG A 51 9.15 -10.10 6.07
CA ARG A 51 7.76 -9.98 6.53
C ARG A 51 7.26 -8.56 6.33
N SER A 52 5.94 -8.41 6.35
CA SER A 52 5.28 -7.10 6.35
C SER A 52 5.63 -6.28 7.59
N LEU A 53 5.54 -4.96 7.47
CA LEU A 53 5.66 -4.05 8.60
C LEU A 53 4.37 -3.98 9.43
N PRO A 54 4.48 -3.69 10.74
CA PRO A 54 3.33 -3.65 11.65
C PRO A 54 2.24 -2.64 11.26
N TYR A 55 2.58 -1.62 10.48
CA TYR A 55 1.61 -0.62 10.05
C TYR A 55 0.50 -1.21 9.17
N ILE A 56 0.76 -2.32 8.47
CA ILE A 56 -0.28 -3.02 7.69
C ILE A 56 -1.32 -3.63 8.63
N ASP A 57 -0.91 -4.21 9.76
CA ASP A 57 -1.85 -4.72 10.77
C ASP A 57 -2.69 -3.58 11.35
N SER A 58 -2.07 -2.43 11.67
CA SER A 58 -2.79 -1.24 12.12
C SER A 58 -3.76 -0.69 11.06
N MET A 59 -3.39 -0.80 9.77
CA MET A 59 -4.27 -0.40 8.66
C MET A 59 -5.48 -1.34 8.53
N LEU A 60 -5.30 -2.63 8.82
CA LEU A 60 -6.36 -3.64 8.74
C LEU A 60 -7.27 -3.65 9.97
N GLU A 61 -6.85 -3.10 11.10
CA GLU A 61 -7.58 -3.14 12.38
C GLU A 61 -9.03 -2.68 12.25
N ALA A 62 -9.26 -1.49 11.68
CA ALA A 62 -10.61 -0.93 11.56
C ALA A 62 -11.55 -1.73 10.62
N PRO A 63 -11.14 -2.12 9.40
CA PRO A 63 -11.92 -3.02 8.54
C PRO A 63 -12.21 -4.38 9.18
N LEU A 64 -11.23 -4.98 9.88
CA LEU A 64 -11.40 -6.27 10.55
C LEU A 64 -12.38 -6.16 11.73
N ALA A 65 -12.25 -5.12 12.56
CA ALA A 65 -13.19 -4.86 13.64
C ALA A 65 -14.62 -4.62 13.11
N PHE A 66 -14.75 -3.91 11.98
CA PHE A 66 -16.02 -3.71 11.30
C PHE A 66 -16.64 -5.04 10.83
N HIS A 67 -15.84 -5.90 10.18
CA HIS A 67 -16.28 -7.21 9.74
C HIS A 67 -16.80 -8.05 10.93
N LEU A 68 -16.01 -8.13 12.01
CA LEU A 68 -16.36 -8.91 13.19
C LEU A 68 -17.68 -8.44 13.84
N LYS A 69 -17.88 -7.12 13.92
CA LYS A 69 -19.07 -6.53 14.53
C LYS A 69 -20.33 -6.69 13.66
N HIS A 70 -20.19 -6.74 12.34
CA HIS A 70 -21.31 -6.68 11.40
C HIS A 70 -21.43 -7.91 10.48
N GLN A 71 -20.73 -9.01 10.75
CA GLN A 71 -20.68 -10.21 9.89
C GLN A 71 -22.05 -10.79 9.50
N SER A 72 -23.07 -10.62 10.35
CA SER A 72 -24.45 -11.11 10.10
C SER A 72 -25.28 -10.20 9.19
N HIS A 73 -24.82 -8.97 8.92
CA HIS A 73 -25.57 -8.02 8.12
C HIS A 73 -25.33 -8.26 6.62
N PRO A 74 -26.39 -8.33 5.77
CA PRO A 74 -26.28 -8.74 4.37
C PRO A 74 -25.40 -7.82 3.50
N HIS A 75 -25.30 -6.54 3.86
CA HIS A 75 -24.48 -5.56 3.13
C HIS A 75 -23.03 -5.44 3.64
N THR A 76 -22.61 -6.22 4.64
CA THR A 76 -21.28 -6.07 5.25
C THR A 76 -20.15 -6.30 4.25
N LEU A 77 -20.26 -7.31 3.39
CA LEU A 77 -19.26 -7.55 2.35
C LEU A 77 -19.20 -6.43 1.32
N LEU A 78 -20.34 -5.84 0.96
CA LEU A 78 -20.39 -4.71 0.03
C LEU A 78 -19.71 -3.48 0.63
N TRP A 79 -20.00 -3.17 1.90
CA TRP A 79 -19.35 -2.07 2.60
C TRP A 79 -17.86 -2.31 2.79
N LEU A 80 -17.44 -3.54 3.11
CA LEU A 80 -16.02 -3.89 3.22
C LEU A 80 -15.29 -3.73 1.89
N GLN A 81 -15.89 -4.13 0.76
CA GLN A 81 -15.32 -3.89 -0.56
C GLN A 81 -15.09 -2.39 -0.79
N SER A 82 -16.08 -1.55 -0.51
CA SER A 82 -15.92 -0.08 -0.64
C SER A 82 -14.89 0.51 0.33
N ILE A 83 -14.80 0.00 1.56
CA ILE A 83 -13.79 0.39 2.56
C ILE A 83 -12.39 0.03 2.04
N PHE A 84 -12.19 -1.21 1.60
CA PHE A 84 -10.92 -1.64 1.06
C PHE A 84 -10.55 -0.92 -0.24
N SER A 85 -11.51 -0.60 -1.12
CA SER A 85 -11.24 0.25 -2.28
C SER A 85 -10.69 1.61 -1.87
N ASP A 86 -11.36 2.32 -0.95
CA ASP A 86 -10.94 3.65 -0.49
C ASP A 86 -9.55 3.63 0.19
N ILE A 87 -9.26 2.59 0.97
CA ILE A 87 -7.94 2.39 1.59
C ILE A 87 -6.89 2.06 0.52
N THR A 88 -7.22 1.19 -0.44
CA THR A 88 -6.29 0.71 -1.46
C THR A 88 -5.92 1.80 -2.44
N ASP A 89 -6.86 2.66 -2.82
CA ASP A 89 -6.61 3.84 -3.66
C ASP A 89 -5.53 4.73 -3.04
N GLN A 90 -5.68 5.02 -1.75
CA GLN A 90 -4.72 5.85 -1.02
C GLN A 90 -3.39 5.11 -0.85
N TYR A 91 -3.42 3.81 -0.60
CA TYR A 91 -2.22 2.99 -0.49
C TYR A 91 -1.43 2.96 -1.80
N TYR A 92 -2.12 2.76 -2.91
CA TYR A 92 -1.54 2.79 -4.24
C TYR A 92 -0.84 4.12 -4.52
N VAL A 93 -1.50 5.25 -4.25
CA VAL A 93 -0.90 6.58 -4.42
C VAL A 93 0.34 6.76 -3.55
N ALA A 94 0.30 6.33 -2.29
CA ALA A 94 1.42 6.46 -1.37
C ALA A 94 2.61 5.58 -1.79
N VAL A 95 2.37 4.33 -2.18
CA VAL A 95 3.40 3.41 -2.69
C VAL A 95 4.02 3.94 -3.99
N MET A 96 3.19 4.42 -4.92
CA MET A 96 3.65 5.08 -6.14
C MET A 96 4.55 6.28 -5.85
N ALA A 97 4.18 7.13 -4.88
CA ALA A 97 4.98 8.30 -4.49
C ALA A 97 6.35 7.88 -3.91
N VAL A 98 6.37 6.89 -3.03
CA VAL A 98 7.61 6.33 -2.44
C VAL A 98 8.51 5.75 -3.53
N LEU A 99 7.97 4.90 -4.41
CA LEU A 99 8.73 4.27 -5.48
C LEU A 99 9.25 5.27 -6.50
N THR A 100 8.46 6.28 -6.85
CA THR A 100 8.90 7.38 -7.74
C THR A 100 10.06 8.15 -7.12
N SER A 101 10.01 8.42 -5.80
CA SER A 101 11.10 9.09 -5.08
C SER A 101 12.38 8.24 -5.07
N VAL A 102 12.25 6.92 -4.85
CA VAL A 102 13.36 5.97 -4.93
C VAL A 102 13.97 5.97 -6.34
N GLN A 103 13.16 5.82 -7.39
CA GLN A 103 13.64 5.78 -8.77
C GLN A 103 14.36 7.07 -9.19
N LYS A 104 13.81 8.25 -8.85
CA LYS A 104 14.48 9.54 -9.12
C LYS A 104 15.83 9.63 -8.41
N THR A 105 15.93 9.10 -7.20
CA THR A 105 17.18 9.06 -6.43
C THR A 105 18.21 8.16 -7.11
N GLU A 106 17.80 6.97 -7.54
CA GLU A 106 18.67 6.04 -8.28
C GLU A 106 19.18 6.62 -9.60
N GLU A 107 18.31 7.26 -10.39
CA GLU A 107 18.67 7.85 -11.69
C GLU A 107 19.68 8.99 -11.53
N SER A 108 19.49 9.86 -10.53
CA SER A 108 20.44 10.91 -10.17
C SER A 108 21.82 10.32 -9.82
N LEU A 109 21.84 9.26 -9.00
CA LEU A 109 23.08 8.58 -8.61
C LEU A 109 23.75 7.87 -9.77
N ARG A 110 23.00 7.21 -10.66
CA ARG A 110 23.55 6.59 -11.87
C ARG A 110 24.22 7.63 -12.76
N ARG A 111 23.62 8.82 -12.90
CA ARG A 111 24.20 9.92 -13.68
C ARG A 111 25.47 10.47 -13.02
N LEU A 112 25.47 10.64 -11.70
CA LEU A 112 26.66 11.02 -10.92
C LEU A 112 27.79 9.98 -11.03
N LYS A 113 27.50 8.68 -10.91
CA LYS A 113 28.48 7.60 -11.11
C LYS A 113 29.09 7.66 -12.51
N LYS A 114 28.27 7.77 -13.56
CA LYS A 114 28.77 7.86 -14.95
C LYS A 114 29.68 9.07 -15.19
N ILE A 115 29.40 10.22 -14.56
CA ILE A 115 30.26 11.40 -14.65
C ILE A 115 31.59 11.16 -13.93
N ARG A 116 31.54 10.56 -12.72
CA ARG A 116 32.72 10.27 -11.91
C ARG A 116 33.61 9.16 -12.47
N ASP A 117 33.03 8.13 -13.05
CA ASP A 117 33.75 7.04 -13.70
C ASP A 117 34.53 7.54 -14.93
N LYS A 118 34.11 8.67 -15.52
CA LYS A 118 34.83 9.36 -16.61
C LYS A 118 35.98 10.25 -16.12
N SER A 119 36.14 10.50 -14.82
CA SER A 119 37.08 11.50 -14.27
C SER A 119 38.19 10.94 -13.35
N ILE A 120 38.43 9.63 -13.31
CA ILE A 120 39.44 8.95 -12.46
C ILE A 120 39.15 9.02 -10.94
N ALA A 121 39.48 7.91 -10.28
CA ALA A 121 39.06 7.43 -8.98
C ALA A 121 39.37 8.34 -7.78
N THR A 122 38.40 8.46 -6.86
CA THR A 122 38.51 8.03 -5.45
C THR A 122 37.22 8.42 -4.71
N GLY A 123 36.66 7.47 -3.96
CA GLY A 123 35.47 7.68 -3.13
C GLY A 123 34.43 6.59 -3.34
N SER A 124 34.48 5.54 -2.53
CA SER A 124 33.36 4.61 -2.35
C SER A 124 32.12 5.41 -1.95
N ALA A 125 31.19 5.60 -2.89
CA ALA A 125 29.88 6.09 -2.54
C ALA A 125 29.21 4.98 -1.71
N PRO A 126 28.52 5.30 -0.60
CA PRO A 126 27.82 4.28 0.17
C PRO A 126 26.89 3.50 -0.76
N ASP A 127 26.89 2.17 -0.60
CA ASP A 127 26.11 1.26 -1.44
C ASP A 127 24.61 1.44 -1.19
N ARG A 128 24.03 2.45 -1.83
CA ARG A 128 22.59 2.75 -1.76
C ARG A 128 21.77 1.88 -2.71
N GLY A 129 22.41 1.13 -3.61
CA GLY A 129 21.73 0.21 -4.52
C GLY A 129 21.04 -0.90 -3.74
N GLY A 130 21.74 -1.48 -2.75
CA GLY A 130 21.16 -2.49 -1.86
C GLY A 130 20.04 -1.93 -0.95
N ASP A 131 20.15 -0.67 -0.50
CA ASP A 131 19.10 -0.04 0.32
C ASP A 131 17.79 0.12 -0.45
N ASP A 132 17.86 0.60 -1.70
CA ASP A 132 16.68 0.81 -2.55
C ASP A 132 16.01 -0.53 -2.93
N ASP A 133 16.79 -1.61 -3.05
CA ASP A 133 16.27 -2.97 -3.26
C ASP A 133 15.53 -3.51 -2.04
N LYS A 134 16.04 -3.27 -0.82
CA LYS A 134 15.33 -3.61 0.43
C LYS A 134 14.02 -2.86 0.55
N ILE A 135 13.96 -1.60 0.13
CA ILE A 135 12.70 -0.80 0.12
C ILE A 135 11.66 -1.44 -0.79
N ARG A 136 12.02 -1.79 -2.03
CA ARG A 136 11.10 -2.45 -2.98
C ARG A 136 10.60 -3.78 -2.43
N MET A 137 11.50 -4.56 -1.85
CA MET A 137 11.16 -5.86 -1.27
C MET A 137 10.23 -5.72 -0.06
N GLN A 138 10.42 -4.71 0.79
CA GLN A 138 9.50 -4.43 1.89
C GLN A 138 8.09 -4.12 1.36
N LEU A 139 7.98 -3.21 0.39
CA LEU A 139 6.69 -2.85 -0.20
C LEU A 139 6.00 -4.03 -0.87
N TYR A 140 6.77 -4.95 -1.46
CA TYR A 140 6.26 -6.22 -1.98
C TYR A 140 5.65 -7.08 -0.86
N PHE A 141 6.36 -7.30 0.24
CA PHE A 141 5.82 -8.07 1.37
C PHE A 141 4.60 -7.41 2.00
N ASP A 142 4.62 -6.08 2.15
CA ASP A 142 3.52 -5.31 2.72
C ASP A 142 2.24 -5.45 1.88
N ALA A 143 2.33 -5.25 0.57
CA ALA A 143 1.19 -5.33 -0.34
C ALA A 143 0.64 -6.76 -0.48
N ASN A 144 1.50 -7.78 -0.50
CA ASN A 144 1.08 -9.18 -0.56
C ASN A 144 0.37 -9.60 0.72
N TYR A 145 0.91 -9.22 1.88
CA TYR A 145 0.27 -9.50 3.16
C TYR A 145 -1.09 -8.80 3.29
N TYR A 146 -1.18 -7.54 2.85
CA TYR A 146 -2.44 -6.81 2.77
C TYR A 146 -3.47 -7.52 1.89
N CYS A 147 -3.09 -7.94 0.67
CA CYS A 147 -3.99 -8.68 -0.22
C CYS A 147 -4.45 -10.00 0.39
N LYS A 148 -3.54 -10.77 0.98
CA LYS A 148 -3.87 -12.04 1.65
C LYS A 148 -4.93 -11.83 2.73
N LYS A 149 -4.81 -10.77 3.52
CA LYS A 149 -5.77 -10.44 4.58
C LYS A 149 -7.16 -10.08 4.05
N ILE A 150 -7.24 -9.44 2.89
CA ILE A 150 -8.52 -9.17 2.20
C ILE A 150 -9.15 -10.48 1.70
N GLU A 151 -8.35 -11.37 1.10
CA GLU A 151 -8.82 -12.67 0.60
C GLU A 151 -9.29 -13.58 1.73
N GLU A 152 -8.64 -13.53 2.91
CA GLU A 152 -9.07 -14.24 4.13
C GLU A 152 -10.49 -13.83 4.60
N LEU A 153 -10.95 -12.62 4.24
CA LEU A 153 -12.32 -12.14 4.52
C LEU A 153 -13.33 -12.58 3.44
N GLY A 154 -12.90 -13.41 2.49
CA GLY A 154 -13.73 -13.85 1.36
C GLY A 154 -13.93 -12.78 0.27
N ILE A 155 -13.15 -11.70 0.31
CA ILE A 155 -13.22 -10.63 -0.69
C ILE A 155 -12.22 -10.94 -1.81
N LYS A 156 -12.74 -11.06 -3.03
CA LYS A 156 -11.91 -11.25 -4.21
C LYS A 156 -11.18 -9.97 -4.56
N LYS A 157 -9.92 -10.09 -5.00
CA LYS A 157 -9.09 -8.95 -5.44
C LYS A 157 -9.69 -8.14 -6.59
N GLU A 158 -10.58 -8.75 -7.39
CA GLU A 158 -11.36 -8.09 -8.44
C GLU A 158 -12.33 -7.04 -7.91
N ASN A 159 -12.78 -7.19 -6.67
CA ASN A 159 -13.84 -6.37 -6.08
C ASN A 159 -13.26 -5.22 -5.22
N VAL A 160 -11.94 -5.03 -5.26
CA VAL A 160 -11.25 -3.96 -4.56
C VAL A 160 -10.49 -3.14 -5.58
N ASP A 161 -10.82 -1.86 -5.65
CA ASP A 161 -10.25 -0.94 -6.63
C ASP A 161 -8.74 -0.78 -6.41
N HIS A 162 -7.99 -0.66 -7.50
CA HIS A 162 -6.52 -0.56 -7.57
C HIS A 162 -5.70 -1.66 -6.88
N LEU A 163 -6.32 -2.69 -6.27
CA LEU A 163 -5.57 -3.75 -5.58
C LEU A 163 -4.69 -4.55 -6.55
N LYS A 164 -5.21 -4.88 -7.73
CA LYS A 164 -4.44 -5.55 -8.78
C LYS A 164 -3.29 -4.69 -9.29
N ASP A 165 -3.51 -3.39 -9.42
CA ASP A 165 -2.49 -2.47 -9.95
C ASP A 165 -1.40 -2.22 -8.92
N LEU A 166 -1.74 -2.15 -7.63
CA LEU A 166 -0.80 -2.12 -6.52
C LEU A 166 0.11 -3.37 -6.53
N LEU A 167 -0.47 -4.57 -6.65
CA LEU A 167 0.30 -5.82 -6.69
C LEU A 167 1.23 -5.87 -7.90
N LYS A 168 0.72 -5.55 -9.09
CA LYS A 168 1.53 -5.48 -10.32
C LYS A 168 2.68 -4.47 -10.20
N LEU A 169 2.41 -3.32 -9.57
CA LEU A 169 3.42 -2.27 -9.37
C LEU A 169 4.58 -2.78 -8.52
N VAL A 170 4.28 -3.41 -7.38
CA VAL A 170 5.34 -3.94 -6.49
C VAL A 170 6.03 -5.16 -7.08
N GLU A 171 5.30 -6.03 -7.80
CA GLU A 171 5.86 -7.21 -8.49
C GLU A 171 6.81 -6.81 -9.61
N THR A 172 6.43 -5.85 -10.47
CA THR A 172 7.26 -5.42 -11.60
C THR A 172 8.60 -4.87 -11.11
N LEU A 173 8.59 -4.16 -9.99
CA LEU A 173 9.80 -3.57 -9.41
C LEU A 173 10.63 -4.58 -8.62
N HIS A 174 10.00 -5.57 -8.00
CA HIS A 174 10.69 -6.70 -7.41
C HIS A 174 11.39 -7.56 -8.49
N ASN A 175 10.68 -7.91 -9.56
CA ASN A 175 11.18 -8.78 -10.63
C ASN A 175 12.25 -8.14 -11.51
N LYS A 176 12.23 -6.81 -11.71
CA LYS A 176 13.31 -6.07 -12.40
C LYS A 176 14.70 -6.31 -11.77
N ASN A 177 14.75 -6.77 -10.52
CA ASN A 177 15.98 -7.07 -9.81
C ASN A 177 16.33 -8.55 -9.73
N GLY A 178 15.41 -9.48 -10.03
CA GLY A 178 15.70 -10.91 -10.15
C GLY A 178 16.42 -11.30 -11.46
N LEU A 179 16.64 -10.33 -12.35
CA LEU A 179 17.31 -10.46 -13.65
C LEU A 179 18.77 -9.96 -13.64
N LYS A 180 19.43 -9.92 -12.47
CA LYS A 180 20.86 -9.64 -12.36
C LYS A 180 21.65 -10.88 -12.00
#